data_AF-A0A934FYW2-F1
#
_entry.id   AF-A0A934FYW2-F1
#
_cell.length_a   1.000
_cell.length_b   1.000
_cell.length_c   1.000
_cell.angle_alpha   90.00
_cell.angle_beta   90.00
_cell.angle_gamma   90.00
#
_symmetry.space_group_name_H-M   'P 1'
#
loop_
_entity.id
_entity.type
_entity.pdbx_description
1 polymer ?
#
loop_
_entity_poly.entity_id
_entity_poly.type
_entity_poly.pdbx_seq_one_letter_code
_entity_poly.pdbx_strand_id
1 'polypeptide(L)'
;MISTRITSYLQHLLKELGDTQEGLASRLGVTRASLQGYLKGENLPGIDVLLKMAELGGLSLDELVKTDNPKTHISIINSHIAGRDQYINTTIKRISQYKPGPADITADQSNRLKELVNEVVELEEKVKKKPKTYGAIWNALNRKMSATYYREIKRAQFEEAEMYLMQWVGRLKKGLKRTDEEEWRKKTQAAIFAAARNQMGWTKESLDAYILERYGKESIRDLSKKELQQLYNLIFSKKKG
;
A
#
# COMPACT_ATOMS: atom_id res chain seq x y z
N MET A 1 -34.04 -4.95 -2.65
CA MET A 1 -33.31 -4.80 -1.38
C MET A 1 -31.80 -5.03 -1.52
N ILE A 2 -31.33 -6.15 -2.10
CA ILE A 2 -29.89 -6.41 -2.29
C ILE A 2 -29.26 -5.46 -3.32
N SER A 3 -29.93 -5.26 -4.47
CA SER A 3 -29.48 -4.32 -5.52
C SER A 3 -29.24 -2.90 -4.97
N THR A 4 -30.18 -2.37 -4.18
CA THR A 4 -30.11 -1.04 -3.56
C THR A 4 -28.88 -0.85 -2.66
N ARG A 5 -28.48 -1.88 -1.88
CA ARG A 5 -27.28 -1.80 -1.02
C ARG A 5 -25.98 -1.87 -1.81
N ILE A 6 -25.90 -2.76 -2.79
CA ILE A 6 -24.75 -2.86 -3.71
C ILE A 6 -24.56 -1.51 -4.42
N THR A 7 -25.65 -0.90 -4.86
CA THR A 7 -25.67 0.45 -5.43
C THR A 7 -25.15 1.50 -4.43
N SER A 8 -25.69 1.57 -3.21
CA SER A 8 -25.24 2.53 -2.18
C SER A 8 -23.78 2.34 -1.81
N TYR A 9 -23.29 1.09 -1.77
CA TYR A 9 -21.91 0.77 -1.48
C TYR A 9 -20.96 1.21 -2.60
N LEU A 10 -21.32 0.98 -3.88
CA LEU A 10 -20.54 1.47 -5.01
C LEU A 10 -20.47 3.00 -5.03
N GLN A 11 -21.56 3.68 -4.69
CA GLN A 11 -21.57 5.14 -4.56
C GLN A 11 -20.67 5.61 -3.40
N HIS A 12 -20.63 4.88 -2.30
CA HIS A 12 -19.73 5.16 -1.19
C HIS A 12 -18.26 4.94 -1.59
N LEU A 13 -17.95 3.84 -2.26
CA LEU A 13 -16.62 3.51 -2.79
C LEU A 13 -16.10 4.60 -3.74
N LEU A 14 -16.93 5.08 -4.68
CA LEU A 14 -16.56 6.18 -5.57
C LEU A 14 -16.19 7.45 -4.79
N LYS A 15 -16.97 7.76 -3.75
CA LYS A 15 -16.78 8.97 -2.94
C LYS A 15 -15.58 8.86 -1.99
N GLU A 16 -15.40 7.70 -1.36
CA GLU A 16 -14.30 7.43 -0.41
C GLU A 16 -12.94 7.36 -1.14
N LEU A 17 -12.91 6.76 -2.33
CA LEU A 17 -11.69 6.67 -3.15
C LEU A 17 -11.43 7.90 -4.02
N GLY A 18 -12.39 8.82 -4.12
CA GLY A 18 -12.32 9.98 -5.03
C GLY A 18 -12.19 9.58 -6.51
N ASP A 19 -12.69 8.39 -6.87
CA ASP A 19 -12.47 7.78 -8.17
C ASP A 19 -13.58 8.15 -9.17
N THR A 20 -13.27 8.07 -10.47
CA THR A 20 -14.26 8.24 -11.54
C THR A 20 -15.00 6.94 -11.81
N GLN A 21 -16.17 6.98 -12.47
CA GLN A 21 -16.88 5.76 -12.86
C GLN A 21 -16.01 4.89 -13.78
N GLU A 22 -15.30 5.48 -14.73
CA GLU A 22 -14.31 4.79 -15.56
C GLU A 22 -13.17 4.16 -14.75
N GLY A 23 -12.64 4.87 -13.74
CA GLY A 23 -11.54 4.38 -12.89
C GLY A 23 -11.97 3.22 -12.00
N LEU A 24 -13.11 3.32 -11.32
CA LEU A 24 -13.64 2.23 -10.51
C LEU A 24 -14.02 1.01 -11.37
N ALA A 25 -14.58 1.23 -12.56
CA ALA A 25 -14.90 0.15 -13.50
C ALA A 25 -13.63 -0.63 -13.89
N SER A 26 -12.54 0.09 -14.17
CA SER A 26 -11.24 -0.51 -14.49
C SER A 26 -10.69 -1.34 -13.32
N ARG A 27 -10.80 -0.84 -12.09
CA ARG A 27 -10.35 -1.55 -10.87
C ARG A 27 -11.17 -2.81 -10.59
N LEU A 28 -12.47 -2.78 -10.87
CA LEU A 28 -13.36 -3.93 -10.74
C LEU A 28 -13.24 -4.92 -11.91
N GLY A 29 -12.59 -4.52 -13.00
CA GLY A 29 -12.45 -5.32 -14.21
C GLY A 29 -13.77 -5.46 -14.98
N VAL A 30 -14.60 -4.42 -14.95
CA VAL A 30 -15.89 -4.35 -15.66
C VAL A 30 -15.92 -3.16 -16.60
N THR A 31 -16.85 -3.16 -17.56
CA THR A 31 -17.04 -1.99 -18.43
C THR A 31 -17.71 -0.84 -17.67
N ARG A 32 -17.47 0.39 -18.10
CA ARG A 32 -18.15 1.59 -17.55
C ARG A 32 -19.67 1.46 -17.63
N ALA A 33 -20.20 0.91 -18.73
CA ALA A 33 -21.62 0.67 -18.92
C ALA A 33 -22.17 -0.33 -17.90
N SER A 34 -21.44 -1.42 -17.61
CA SER A 34 -21.80 -2.39 -16.57
C SER A 34 -21.82 -1.74 -15.18
N LEU A 35 -20.79 -0.94 -14.85
CA LEU A 35 -20.75 -0.21 -13.57
C LEU A 35 -21.92 0.76 -13.44
N GLN A 36 -22.27 1.47 -14.51
CA GLN A 36 -23.42 2.39 -14.52
C GLN A 36 -24.74 1.64 -14.26
N GLY A 37 -24.92 0.45 -14.86
CA GLY A 37 -26.07 -0.41 -14.59
C GLY A 37 -26.14 -0.86 -13.12
N TYR A 38 -25.00 -1.15 -12.49
CA TYR A 38 -24.93 -1.50 -11.07
C TYR A 38 -25.24 -0.30 -10.15
N LEU A 39 -24.76 0.90 -10.51
CA LEU A 39 -25.01 2.16 -9.78
C LEU A 39 -26.46 2.65 -9.87
N LYS A 40 -27.23 2.15 -10.84
CA LYS A 40 -28.67 2.40 -10.95
C LYS A 40 -29.53 1.26 -10.38
N GLY A 41 -28.89 0.14 -10.05
CA GLY A 41 -29.56 -1.08 -9.60
C GLY A 41 -30.32 -1.84 -10.70
N GLU A 42 -30.09 -1.48 -11.97
CA GLU A 42 -30.69 -2.12 -13.16
C GLU A 42 -30.10 -3.52 -13.38
N ASN A 43 -28.82 -3.72 -13.05
CA ASN A 43 -28.12 -5.00 -13.15
C ASN A 43 -27.45 -5.37 -11.82
N LEU A 44 -27.33 -6.67 -11.53
CA LEU A 44 -26.62 -7.17 -10.37
C LEU A 44 -25.20 -7.63 -10.76
N PRO A 45 -24.14 -7.18 -10.06
CA PRO A 45 -22.80 -7.68 -10.30
C PRO A 45 -22.65 -9.14 -9.89
N GLY A 46 -21.87 -9.89 -10.68
CA GLY A 46 -21.51 -11.27 -10.36
C GLY A 46 -20.57 -11.37 -9.16
N ILE A 47 -20.39 -12.60 -8.66
CA ILE A 47 -19.61 -12.90 -7.44
C ILE A 47 -18.18 -12.35 -7.51
N ASP A 48 -17.50 -12.48 -8.66
CA ASP A 48 -16.12 -12.01 -8.83
C ASP A 48 -16.00 -10.48 -8.69
N VAL A 49 -17.01 -9.76 -9.18
CA VAL A 49 -17.08 -8.30 -9.08
C VAL A 49 -17.38 -7.90 -7.64
N LEU A 50 -18.30 -8.60 -6.97
CA LEU A 50 -18.63 -8.37 -5.57
C LEU A 50 -17.44 -8.65 -4.64
N LEU A 51 -16.63 -9.66 -4.92
CA LEU A 51 -15.40 -9.94 -4.18
C LEU A 51 -14.38 -8.81 -4.33
N LYS A 52 -14.15 -8.34 -5.56
CA LYS A 52 -13.27 -7.18 -5.81
C LYS A 52 -13.78 -5.91 -5.16
N MET A 53 -15.09 -5.68 -5.17
CA MET A 53 -15.71 -4.55 -4.47
C MET A 53 -15.45 -4.62 -2.96
N ALA A 54 -15.66 -5.79 -2.37
CA ALA A 54 -15.42 -6.06 -0.96
C ALA A 54 -13.93 -5.83 -0.61
N GLU A 55 -13.01 -6.37 -1.40
CA GLU A 55 -11.56 -6.15 -1.26
C GLU A 55 -11.18 -4.66 -1.33
N LEU A 56 -11.72 -3.91 -2.31
CA LEU A 56 -11.42 -2.50 -2.49
C LEU A 56 -11.93 -1.62 -1.35
N GLY A 57 -13.09 -1.95 -0.77
CA GLY A 57 -13.63 -1.20 0.36
C GLY A 57 -13.27 -1.79 1.73
N GLY A 58 -12.40 -2.81 1.78
CA GLY A 58 -11.98 -3.45 3.02
C GLY A 58 -13.13 -4.11 3.80
N LEU A 59 -14.19 -4.50 3.10
CA LEU A 59 -15.33 -5.24 3.64
C LEU A 59 -15.25 -6.70 3.19
N SER A 60 -16.01 -7.55 3.86
CA SER A 60 -16.28 -8.91 3.42
C SER A 60 -17.46 -8.94 2.44
N LEU A 61 -17.48 -9.93 1.54
CA LEU A 61 -18.62 -10.17 0.65
C LEU A 61 -19.95 -10.33 1.43
N ASP A 62 -19.87 -10.82 2.65
CA ASP A 62 -20.99 -11.00 3.57
C ASP A 62 -21.57 -9.66 4.04
N GLU A 63 -20.72 -8.66 4.33
CA GLU A 63 -21.12 -7.28 4.65
C GLU A 63 -21.76 -6.57 3.44
N LEU A 64 -21.34 -6.96 2.23
CA LEU A 64 -21.89 -6.43 0.98
C LEU A 64 -23.27 -7.00 0.64
N VAL A 65 -23.58 -8.23 1.08
CA VAL A 65 -24.74 -9.00 0.58
C VAL A 65 -25.85 -9.24 1.64
N LYS A 66 -25.59 -9.20 2.96
CA LYS A 66 -26.60 -9.66 3.93
C LYS A 66 -27.88 -8.79 4.03
N THR A 67 -29.00 -9.50 3.92
CA THR A 67 -30.40 -9.15 4.21
C THR A 67 -30.74 -9.38 5.69
N ASP A 68 -31.63 -8.56 6.27
CA ASP A 68 -32.08 -8.67 7.66
C ASP A 68 -33.01 -9.89 7.88
N ASN A 69 -32.48 -11.11 8.00
CA ASN A 69 -33.00 -12.17 8.90
C ASN A 69 -32.08 -13.41 8.90
N PRO A 70 -31.81 -14.07 10.05
CA PRO A 70 -30.87 -15.15 10.15
C PRO A 70 -31.56 -16.49 9.95
N LYS A 71 -31.36 -17.12 8.79
CA LYS A 71 -31.44 -18.58 8.70
C LYS A 71 -30.16 -19.06 8.05
N THR A 72 -29.38 -19.77 8.86
CA THR A 72 -28.30 -20.70 8.55
C THR A 72 -27.90 -20.73 7.08
N HIS A 73 -26.76 -20.12 6.73
CA HIS A 73 -26.14 -20.33 5.43
C HIS A 73 -24.77 -20.99 5.58
N ILE A 74 -24.73 -22.23 5.11
CA ILE A 74 -23.57 -23.09 4.92
C ILE A 74 -22.83 -22.56 3.69
N SER A 75 -21.56 -22.20 3.81
CA SER A 75 -20.70 -21.95 2.65
C SER A 75 -20.14 -23.28 2.14
N ILE A 76 -20.71 -23.78 1.03
CA ILE A 76 -20.09 -24.86 0.24
C ILE A 76 -19.00 -24.22 -0.61
N ILE A 77 -17.75 -24.63 -0.41
CA ILE A 77 -16.62 -24.19 -1.23
C ILE A 77 -16.57 -25.13 -2.43
N ASN A 78 -17.00 -24.67 -3.61
CA ASN A 78 -16.80 -25.44 -4.84
C ASN A 78 -15.34 -25.28 -5.30
N SER A 79 -14.48 -26.21 -4.88
CA SER A 79 -13.23 -26.47 -5.59
C SER A 79 -13.56 -27.16 -6.91
N HIS A 80 -13.55 -26.43 -8.02
CA HIS A 80 -13.53 -27.05 -9.35
C HIS A 80 -12.15 -27.68 -9.55
N ILE A 81 -12.04 -28.97 -9.30
CA ILE A 81 -10.96 -29.80 -9.83
C ILE A 81 -11.62 -30.99 -10.52
N ALA A 82 -11.35 -31.10 -11.82
CA ALA A 82 -11.83 -32.18 -12.65
C ALA A 82 -11.27 -33.52 -12.17
N GLY A 83 -12.17 -34.40 -11.72
CA GLY A 83 -11.91 -35.84 -11.60
C GLY A 83 -11.45 -36.34 -10.23
N ARG A 84 -12.33 -37.16 -9.64
CA ARG A 84 -12.15 -38.13 -8.53
C ARG A 84 -12.45 -37.64 -7.10
N ASP A 85 -13.34 -38.40 -6.46
CA ASP A 85 -13.80 -38.34 -5.07
C ASP A 85 -12.66 -38.13 -4.07
N GLN A 86 -12.69 -37.06 -3.25
CA GLN A 86 -12.11 -37.07 -1.89
C GLN A 86 -12.79 -36.07 -0.94
N TYR A 87 -12.83 -36.49 0.32
CA TYR A 87 -13.40 -35.87 1.53
C TYR A 87 -12.96 -34.41 1.78
N ILE A 88 -13.92 -33.54 2.09
CA ILE A 88 -13.68 -32.13 2.46
C ILE A 88 -13.53 -31.98 3.99
N ASN A 89 -12.41 -31.45 4.46
CA ASN A 89 -12.25 -30.98 5.83
C ASN A 89 -12.69 -29.52 5.92
N THR A 90 -13.93 -29.26 6.37
CA THR A 90 -14.49 -27.91 6.47
C THR A 90 -14.12 -27.24 7.79
N THR A 91 -13.25 -26.24 7.75
CA THR A 91 -12.97 -25.37 8.92
C THR A 91 -13.99 -24.24 8.97
N ILE A 92 -14.94 -24.34 9.91
CA ILE A 92 -16.02 -23.38 10.13
C ILE A 92 -15.48 -22.15 10.89
N LYS A 93 -15.51 -20.95 10.28
CA LYS A 93 -15.20 -19.68 10.98
C LYS A 93 -16.47 -18.89 11.27
N ARG A 94 -16.75 -18.70 12.56
CA ARG A 94 -17.90 -17.95 13.09
C ARG A 94 -17.60 -16.45 12.97
N ILE A 95 -18.49 -15.66 12.34
CA ILE A 95 -18.31 -14.20 12.19
C ILE A 95 -19.29 -13.50 13.14
N SER A 96 -18.77 -12.69 14.06
CA SER A 96 -19.52 -11.91 15.05
C SER A 96 -19.89 -10.55 14.47
N GLN A 97 -21.15 -10.11 14.57
CA GLN A 97 -21.54 -8.73 14.26
C GLN A 97 -21.04 -7.81 15.37
N TYR A 98 -20.08 -6.94 15.07
CA TYR A 98 -19.52 -6.01 16.05
C TYR A 98 -20.51 -4.89 16.38
N LYS A 99 -20.94 -4.81 17.64
CA LYS A 99 -21.61 -3.64 18.21
C LYS A 99 -20.61 -2.93 19.13
N PRO A 100 -20.23 -1.68 18.86
CA PRO A 100 -19.26 -0.98 19.69
C PRO A 100 -19.77 -0.82 21.11
N GLY A 101 -19.01 -1.37 22.07
CA GLY A 101 -19.21 -1.16 23.48
C GLY A 101 -18.72 0.24 23.90
N PRO A 102 -19.22 0.79 25.03
CA PRO A 102 -18.82 2.13 25.49
C PRO A 102 -17.32 2.30 25.75
N ALA A 103 -16.64 1.21 26.11
CA ALA A 103 -15.22 1.17 26.41
C ALA A 103 -14.33 0.92 25.18
N ASP A 104 -14.92 0.68 24.02
CA ASP A 104 -14.19 0.42 22.79
C ASP A 104 -13.67 1.73 22.17
N ILE A 105 -12.70 1.59 21.28
CA ILE A 105 -12.16 2.72 20.52
C ILE A 105 -13.26 3.45 19.74
N THR A 106 -13.15 4.77 19.63
CA THR A 106 -14.07 5.57 18.83
C THR A 106 -13.88 5.31 17.33
N ALA A 107 -14.82 5.78 16.51
CA ALA A 107 -14.70 5.72 15.06
C ALA A 107 -13.40 6.39 14.58
N ASP A 108 -13.08 7.58 15.09
CA ASP A 108 -11.86 8.32 14.73
C ASP A 108 -10.59 7.56 15.11
N GLN A 109 -10.55 6.97 16.30
CA GLN A 109 -9.44 6.12 16.74
C GLN A 109 -9.30 4.89 15.83
N SER A 110 -10.41 4.27 15.44
CA SER A 110 -10.40 3.13 14.53
C SER A 110 -9.91 3.50 13.12
N ASN A 111 -10.28 4.69 12.63
CA ASN A 111 -9.80 5.23 11.37
C ASN A 111 -8.30 5.54 11.42
N ARG A 112 -7.81 6.08 12.52
CA ARG A 112 -6.38 6.32 12.72
C ARG A 112 -5.57 5.03 12.64
N LEU A 113 -6.03 3.95 13.27
CA LEU A 113 -5.38 2.65 13.13
C LEU A 113 -5.45 2.13 11.70
N LYS A 114 -6.56 2.36 10.98
CA LYS A 114 -6.71 2.00 9.55
C LYS A 114 -5.69 2.73 8.68
N GLU A 115 -5.50 4.03 8.88
CA GLU A 115 -4.49 4.83 8.18
C GLU A 115 -3.08 4.28 8.37
N LEU A 116 -2.72 3.97 9.62
CA LEU A 116 -1.39 3.42 9.92
C LEU A 116 -1.20 2.02 9.32
N VAL A 117 -2.23 1.18 9.32
CA VAL A 117 -2.16 -0.13 8.65
C VAL A 117 -1.99 0.01 7.15
N ASN A 118 -2.69 0.96 6.50
CA ASN A 118 -2.49 1.26 5.07
C ASN A 118 -1.04 1.67 4.80
N GLU A 119 -0.48 2.57 5.62
CA GLU A 119 0.91 3.00 5.49
C GLU A 119 1.89 1.82 5.66
N VAL A 120 1.63 0.92 6.62
CA VAL A 120 2.44 -0.30 6.80
C VAL A 120 2.37 -1.20 5.57
N VAL A 121 1.20 -1.41 4.97
CA VAL A 121 1.05 -2.23 3.74
C VAL A 121 1.86 -1.63 2.60
N GLU A 122 1.71 -0.34 2.33
CA GLU A 122 2.46 0.32 1.26
C GLU A 122 3.97 0.21 1.45
N LEU A 123 4.44 0.35 2.69
CA LEU A 123 5.86 0.24 3.01
C LEU A 123 6.36 -1.21 2.98
N GLU A 124 5.57 -2.18 3.43
CA GLU A 124 5.88 -3.61 3.30
C GLU A 124 6.09 -3.98 1.83
N GLU A 125 5.19 -3.57 0.94
CA GLU A 125 5.29 -3.79 -0.51
C GLU A 125 6.55 -3.16 -1.12
N LYS A 126 6.89 -1.94 -0.70
CA LYS A 126 8.08 -1.22 -1.19
C LYS A 126 9.40 -1.81 -0.67
N VAL A 127 9.42 -2.37 0.54
CA VAL A 127 10.66 -2.74 1.25
C VAL A 127 10.95 -4.24 1.24
N LYS A 128 9.91 -5.08 1.33
CA LYS A 128 10.06 -6.52 1.58
C LYS A 128 9.78 -7.32 0.31
N LYS A 129 10.62 -8.30 0.02
CA LYS A 129 10.41 -9.28 -1.06
C LYS A 129 9.14 -10.12 -0.89
N LYS A 130 8.71 -10.32 0.36
CA LYS A 130 7.49 -11.05 0.74
C LYS A 130 6.70 -10.16 1.69
N PRO A 131 5.92 -9.19 1.18
CA PRO A 131 5.20 -8.24 2.01
C PRO A 131 4.12 -8.95 2.82
N LYS A 132 3.82 -8.44 4.01
CA LYS A 132 2.62 -8.87 4.73
C LYS A 132 1.36 -8.35 4.06
N THR A 133 0.33 -9.19 4.04
CA THR A 133 -1.00 -8.78 3.58
C THR A 133 -1.67 -7.89 4.64
N TYR A 134 -2.63 -7.09 4.18
CA TYR A 134 -3.47 -6.23 5.03
C TYR A 134 -4.04 -7.00 6.25
N GLY A 135 -4.64 -8.17 6.02
CA GLY A 135 -5.17 -9.01 7.09
C GLY A 135 -4.11 -9.59 8.03
N ALA A 136 -2.90 -9.87 7.56
CA ALA A 136 -1.80 -10.34 8.41
C ALA A 136 -1.30 -9.24 9.36
N ILE A 137 -1.35 -7.96 8.94
CA ILE A 137 -1.00 -6.82 9.79
C ILE A 137 -2.09 -6.60 10.86
N TRP A 138 -3.36 -6.65 10.49
CA TRP A 138 -4.46 -6.62 11.47
C TRP A 138 -4.38 -7.77 12.47
N ASN A 139 -4.12 -9.00 12.01
CA ASN A 139 -3.95 -10.15 12.91
C ASN A 139 -2.79 -9.94 13.88
N ALA A 140 -1.69 -9.31 13.44
CA ALA A 140 -0.56 -8.98 14.29
C ALA A 140 -0.94 -7.94 15.36
N LEU A 141 -1.67 -6.88 14.97
CA LEU A 141 -2.18 -5.87 15.89
C LEU A 141 -3.18 -6.47 16.90
N ASN A 142 -4.20 -7.16 16.41
CA ASN A 142 -5.26 -7.78 17.23
C ASN A 142 -4.66 -8.72 18.28
N ARG A 143 -3.69 -9.55 17.88
CA ARG A 143 -2.96 -10.42 18.81
C ARG A 143 -2.15 -9.62 19.85
N LYS A 144 -1.53 -8.51 19.44
CA LYS A 144 -0.76 -7.63 20.35
C LYS A 144 -1.68 -6.95 21.38
N MET A 145 -2.87 -6.54 20.98
CA MET A 145 -3.83 -5.89 21.88
C MET A 145 -4.74 -6.88 22.62
N SER A 146 -4.58 -8.19 22.39
CA SER A 146 -5.47 -9.24 22.90
C SER A 146 -6.95 -9.04 22.52
N ALA A 147 -7.20 -8.51 21.31
CA ALA A 147 -8.54 -8.29 20.77
C ALA A 147 -8.84 -9.30 19.66
N THR A 148 -10.11 -9.70 19.49
CA THR A 148 -10.51 -10.57 18.37
C THR A 148 -10.61 -9.75 17.09
N TYR A 149 -11.06 -8.51 17.20
CA TYR A 149 -11.19 -7.57 16.11
C TYR A 149 -10.71 -6.18 16.53
N TYR A 150 -10.12 -5.42 15.59
CA TYR A 150 -9.46 -4.15 15.94
C TYR A 150 -10.44 -3.11 16.49
N ARG A 151 -11.72 -3.16 16.10
CA ARG A 151 -12.73 -2.27 16.66
C ARG A 151 -13.04 -2.58 18.13
N GLU A 152 -12.84 -3.82 18.59
CA GLU A 152 -13.01 -4.23 19.98
C GLU A 152 -11.83 -3.84 20.89
N ILE A 153 -10.78 -3.24 20.34
CA ILE A 153 -9.68 -2.68 21.13
C ILE A 153 -10.26 -1.66 22.10
N LYS A 154 -9.85 -1.72 23.36
CA LYS A 154 -10.34 -0.78 24.38
C LYS A 154 -9.73 0.59 24.15
N ARG A 155 -10.48 1.65 24.45
CA ARG A 155 -10.01 3.03 24.34
C ARG A 155 -8.72 3.28 25.14
N ALA A 156 -8.58 2.63 26.30
CA ALA A 156 -7.37 2.68 27.13
C ALA A 156 -6.13 2.05 26.45
N GLN A 157 -6.32 1.16 25.48
CA GLN A 157 -5.25 0.51 24.73
C GLN A 157 -4.93 1.24 23.42
N PHE A 158 -5.65 2.30 23.07
CA PHE A 158 -5.48 3.00 21.79
C PHE A 158 -4.05 3.52 21.60
N GLU A 159 -3.49 4.19 22.60
CA GLU A 159 -2.13 4.76 22.51
C GLU A 159 -1.08 3.67 22.28
N GLU A 160 -1.21 2.52 22.95
CA GLU A 160 -0.31 1.39 22.74
C GLU A 160 -0.49 0.78 21.33
N ALA A 161 -1.73 0.70 20.82
CA ALA A 161 -2.01 0.20 19.47
C ALA A 161 -1.40 1.10 18.40
N GLU A 162 -1.58 2.42 18.55
CA GLU A 162 -1.03 3.42 17.65
C GLU A 162 0.50 3.36 17.64
N MET A 163 1.10 3.36 18.83
CA MET A 163 2.55 3.27 19.02
C MET A 163 3.13 2.02 18.33
N TYR A 164 2.46 0.87 18.45
CA TYR A 164 2.90 -0.37 17.83
C TYR A 164 2.98 -0.26 16.29
N LEU A 165 1.95 0.30 15.66
CA LEU A 165 1.93 0.51 14.21
C LEU A 165 2.94 1.57 13.77
N MET A 166 3.06 2.68 14.51
CA MET A 166 4.06 3.72 14.24
C MET A 166 5.49 3.18 14.28
N GLN A 167 5.82 2.34 15.27
CA GLN A 167 7.12 1.69 15.33
C GLN A 167 7.35 0.77 14.13
N TRP A 168 6.31 0.08 13.65
CA TRP A 168 6.40 -0.75 12.46
C TRP A 168 6.69 0.10 11.21
N VAL A 169 5.93 1.18 11.02
CA VAL A 169 6.18 2.18 9.97
C VAL A 169 7.63 2.67 10.02
N GLY A 170 8.12 3.07 11.20
CA GLY A 170 9.50 3.55 11.39
C GLY A 170 10.57 2.52 11.00
N ARG A 171 10.37 1.24 11.38
CA ARG A 171 11.28 0.15 11.00
C ARG A 171 11.30 -0.07 9.49
N LEU A 172 10.15 0.03 8.82
CA LEU A 172 10.05 -0.13 7.37
C LEU A 172 10.64 1.07 6.62
N LYS A 173 10.36 2.30 7.07
CA LYS A 173 10.97 3.52 6.52
C LYS A 173 12.50 3.49 6.61
N LYS A 174 13.06 2.97 7.70
CA LYS A 174 14.51 2.74 7.82
C LYS A 174 15.03 1.72 6.79
N GLY A 175 14.19 0.77 6.39
CA GLY A 175 14.48 -0.25 5.39
C GLY A 175 14.28 0.20 3.94
N LEU A 176 13.68 1.36 3.68
CA LEU A 176 13.72 1.97 2.35
C LEU A 176 15.20 2.21 2.00
N LYS A 177 15.71 1.46 1.02
CA LYS A 177 17.02 1.79 0.45
C LYS A 177 16.95 3.22 -0.07
N ARG A 178 18.02 3.99 0.13
CA ARG A 178 18.28 5.16 -0.73
C ARG A 178 18.16 4.67 -2.17
N THR A 179 17.38 5.34 -3.00
CA THR A 179 17.17 4.96 -4.41
C THR A 179 18.51 4.60 -5.04
N ASP A 180 18.59 3.55 -5.86
CA ASP A 180 19.85 3.13 -6.50
C ASP A 180 20.57 4.30 -7.21
N GLU A 181 19.80 5.29 -7.66
CA GLU A 181 20.28 6.56 -8.19
C GLU A 181 20.99 7.47 -7.17
N GLU A 182 20.50 7.58 -5.94
CA GLU A 182 21.18 8.33 -4.87
C GLU A 182 22.47 7.65 -4.44
N GLU A 183 22.47 6.32 -4.34
CA GLU A 183 23.69 5.56 -4.04
C GLU A 183 24.72 5.70 -5.16
N TRP A 184 24.30 5.60 -6.42
CA TRP A 184 25.16 5.83 -7.57
C TRP A 184 25.70 7.27 -7.58
N ARG A 185 24.85 8.27 -7.35
CA ARG A 185 25.26 9.69 -7.25
C ARG A 185 26.31 9.89 -6.17
N LYS A 186 26.08 9.37 -4.96
CA LYS A 186 27.02 9.50 -3.84
C LYS A 186 28.37 8.85 -4.14
N LYS A 187 28.37 7.62 -4.68
CA LYS A 187 29.60 6.91 -5.07
C LYS A 187 30.35 7.66 -6.17
N THR A 188 29.63 8.15 -7.18
CA THR A 188 30.19 8.88 -8.33
C THR A 188 30.78 10.22 -7.91
N GLN A 189 30.06 11.01 -7.10
CA GLN A 189 30.55 12.27 -6.55
C GLN A 189 31.81 12.05 -5.70
N ALA A 190 31.83 11.05 -4.82
CA ALA A 190 33.01 10.73 -4.02
C ALA A 190 34.23 10.36 -4.90
N ALA A 191 34.00 9.58 -5.97
CA ALA A 191 35.05 9.23 -6.92
C ALA A 191 35.57 10.46 -7.69
N ILE A 192 34.68 11.35 -8.12
CA ILE A 192 35.05 12.62 -8.76
C ILE A 192 35.88 13.48 -7.82
N PHE A 193 35.45 13.69 -6.57
CA PHE A 193 36.21 14.48 -5.60
C PHE A 193 37.60 13.89 -5.33
N ALA A 194 37.68 12.57 -5.17
CA ALA A 194 38.95 11.89 -4.95
C ALA A 194 39.88 12.04 -6.16
N ALA A 195 39.37 11.88 -7.38
CA ALA A 195 40.16 12.05 -8.60
C ALA A 195 40.57 13.51 -8.83
N ALA A 196 39.66 14.46 -8.66
CA ALA A 196 39.95 15.90 -8.79
C ALA A 196 41.07 16.32 -7.82
N ARG A 197 40.97 15.92 -6.55
CA ARG A 197 41.99 16.24 -5.54
C ARG A 197 43.33 15.53 -5.81
N ASN A 198 43.30 14.22 -6.00
CA ASN A 198 44.52 13.41 -5.98
C ASN A 198 45.23 13.31 -7.33
N GLN A 199 44.50 13.46 -8.44
CA GLN A 199 45.05 13.29 -9.79
C GLN A 199 45.23 14.62 -10.52
N MET A 200 44.34 15.59 -10.27
CA MET A 200 44.40 16.90 -10.93
C MET A 200 44.88 18.03 -10.01
N GLY A 201 45.04 17.75 -8.71
CA GLY A 201 45.41 18.78 -7.71
C GLY A 201 44.34 19.85 -7.51
N TRP A 202 43.10 19.61 -7.97
CA TRP A 202 42.03 20.59 -7.88
C TRP A 202 41.52 20.70 -6.45
N THR A 203 41.35 21.95 -6.00
CA THR A 203 40.59 22.24 -4.77
C THR A 203 39.10 22.12 -5.04
N LYS A 204 38.28 22.14 -3.98
CA LYS A 204 36.83 22.12 -4.12
C LYS A 204 36.33 23.32 -4.92
N GLU A 205 36.90 24.50 -4.66
CA GLU A 205 36.57 25.76 -5.31
C GLU A 205 36.91 25.71 -6.81
N SER A 206 38.04 25.08 -7.16
CA SER A 206 38.44 24.89 -8.55
C SER A 206 37.48 23.96 -9.30
N LEU A 207 36.99 22.91 -8.63
CA LEU A 207 36.00 22.00 -9.20
C LEU A 207 34.64 22.68 -9.35
N ASP A 208 34.18 23.43 -8.35
CA ASP A 208 32.91 24.16 -8.40
C ASP A 208 32.95 25.26 -9.50
N ALA A 209 34.08 25.98 -9.64
CA ALA A 209 34.29 26.94 -10.73
C ALA A 209 34.22 26.26 -12.11
N TYR A 210 34.84 25.09 -12.25
CA TYR A 210 34.77 24.30 -13.49
C TYR A 210 33.34 23.84 -13.81
N ILE A 211 32.57 23.45 -12.79
CA ILE A 211 31.18 23.04 -12.94
C ILE A 211 30.31 24.23 -13.36
N LEU A 212 30.56 25.40 -12.78
CA LEU A 212 29.88 26.64 -13.14
C LEU A 212 30.15 27.02 -14.59
N GLU A 213 31.42 26.99 -15.01
CA GLU A 213 31.82 27.32 -16.38
C GLU A 213 31.22 26.35 -17.41
N ARG A 214 31.27 25.03 -17.14
CA ARG A 214 30.88 24.01 -18.11
C ARG A 214 29.39 23.69 -18.13
N TYR A 215 28.72 23.71 -16.97
CA TYR A 215 27.33 23.28 -16.83
C TYR A 215 26.39 24.39 -16.33
N GLY A 216 26.91 25.56 -15.96
CA GLY A 216 26.11 26.65 -15.40
C GLY A 216 25.51 26.30 -14.03
N LYS A 217 26.16 25.43 -13.26
CA LYS A 217 25.72 24.96 -11.95
C LYS A 217 26.72 25.32 -10.86
N GLU A 218 26.23 25.63 -9.66
CA GLU A 218 27.10 26.05 -8.55
C GLU A 218 27.77 24.87 -7.85
N SER A 219 27.15 23.69 -7.87
CA SER A 219 27.70 22.51 -7.21
C SER A 219 27.55 21.23 -8.02
N ILE A 220 28.44 20.28 -7.78
CA ILE A 220 28.32 18.89 -8.25
C ILE A 220 26.99 18.22 -7.80
N ARG A 221 26.35 18.76 -6.76
CA ARG A 221 25.03 18.30 -6.28
C ARG A 221 23.89 18.70 -7.21
N ASP A 222 24.04 19.80 -7.93
CA ASP A 222 23.00 20.37 -8.80
C ASP A 222 23.04 19.78 -10.21
N LEU A 223 24.05 18.95 -10.50
CA LEU A 223 24.16 18.22 -11.76
C LEU A 223 23.04 17.17 -11.88
N SER A 224 22.48 17.06 -13.08
CA SER A 224 21.64 15.93 -13.48
C SER A 224 22.45 14.64 -13.54
N LYS A 225 21.76 13.49 -13.60
CA LYS A 225 22.40 12.18 -13.72
C LYS A 225 23.31 12.09 -14.95
N LYS A 226 22.86 12.63 -16.08
CA LYS A 226 23.60 12.63 -17.34
C LYS A 226 24.87 13.48 -17.24
N GLU A 227 24.75 14.69 -16.67
CA GLU A 227 25.89 15.60 -16.52
C GLU A 227 26.92 15.06 -15.51
N LEU A 228 26.46 14.47 -14.40
CA LEU A 228 27.34 13.84 -13.43
C LEU A 228 28.14 12.67 -14.05
N GLN A 229 27.49 11.86 -14.89
CA GLN A 229 28.15 10.79 -15.64
C GLN A 229 29.14 11.33 -16.68
N GLN A 230 28.81 12.43 -17.38
CA GLN A 230 29.71 13.10 -18.31
C GLN A 230 30.96 13.65 -17.60
N LEU A 231 30.78 14.30 -16.46
CA LEU A 231 31.88 14.81 -15.64
C LEU A 231 32.77 13.66 -15.12
N TYR A 232 32.17 12.58 -14.64
CA TYR A 232 32.90 11.37 -14.25
C TYR A 232 33.74 10.86 -15.42
N ASN A 233 33.13 10.62 -16.58
CA ASN A 233 33.83 10.09 -17.74
C ASN A 233 35.00 11.00 -18.16
N LEU A 234 34.82 12.32 -18.13
CA LEU A 234 35.87 13.28 -18.49
C LEU A 234 37.07 13.24 -17.54
N ILE A 235 36.82 13.28 -16.23
CA ILE A 235 37.89 13.29 -15.22
C ILE A 235 38.69 11.99 -15.30
N PHE A 236 38.00 10.86 -15.50
CA PHE A 236 38.64 9.55 -15.60
C PHE A 236 39.17 9.21 -17.00
N SER A 237 38.73 9.90 -18.08
CA SER A 237 39.29 9.72 -19.43
C SER A 237 40.60 10.47 -19.63
N LYS A 238 40.77 11.62 -18.98
CA LYS A 238 42.04 12.37 -18.94
C LYS A 238 43.20 11.59 -18.28
N LYS A 239 42.92 10.42 -17.69
CA LYS A 239 43.89 9.46 -17.14
C LYS A 239 44.63 8.64 -18.21
N LYS A 240 44.05 8.45 -19.40
CA LYS A 240 44.62 7.56 -20.44
C LYS A 240 45.62 8.25 -21.38
N GLY A 241 45.97 9.52 -21.13
CA GLY A 241 46.97 10.28 -21.88
C GLY A 241 48.20 10.55 -21.05
#